data_AF-F0G863-F1
#
_entry.id   AF-F0G863-F1
#
_cell.length_a   1.000
_cell.length_b   1.000
_cell.length_c   1.000
_cell.angle_alpha   90.00
_cell.angle_beta   90.00
_cell.angle_gamma   90.00
#
_symmetry.space_group_name_H-M   'P 1'
#
loop_
_entity.id
_entity.type
_entity.pdbx_description
1 polymer ?
#
loop_
_entity_poly.entity_id
_entity_poly.type
_entity_poly.pdbx_seq_one_letter_code
_entity_poly.pdbx_strand_id
1 'polypeptide(L)'
;RIERALTKDQILEVYMNQIYLGQRAYGFASASRVYFGKDLKDITLAEAAMLAGLPKAPSAYNPVVNPKRAKVRQEYILQRMLELNFITREQYDEAVAQPLVVKGAGREYSVHAEYVAEMVRQMMYAQYREETYTRGFNVVTTIDSADQQVAYTALRKGIMDYERRHGYRGPEGFIELPAAADDREQAIDDALLEHPDNGELIAAVVTAASPRQITVAFIDGSSATIEGDNLRFASGALSANAQPNRRIRPGAIVRVVKNDAGKWSITQLPQVEGAFISIVPQDGAIRSLVGGFDYNKNKFNHVTQAWRQPGSSFKPF
;
A
#
# COMPACT_ATOMS: atom_id res chain seq x y z
N ARG A 1 -4.08 -31.91 -6.42
CA ARG A 1 -5.19 -32.62 -7.14
C ARG A 1 -5.42 -32.06 -8.56
N ILE A 2 -5.08 -30.81 -8.86
CA ILE A 2 -5.21 -30.20 -10.21
C ILE A 2 -4.11 -30.71 -11.18
N GLU A 3 -2.87 -30.86 -10.73
CA GLU A 3 -1.73 -31.34 -11.56
C GLU A 3 -1.84 -32.78 -12.07
N ARG A 4 -2.81 -33.57 -11.60
CA ARG A 4 -3.07 -34.94 -12.08
C ARG A 4 -4.09 -35.00 -13.22
N ALA A 5 -4.76 -33.90 -13.54
CA ALA A 5 -5.87 -33.85 -14.51
C ALA A 5 -5.65 -32.86 -15.67
N LEU A 6 -4.72 -31.91 -15.53
CA LEU A 6 -4.42 -30.89 -16.55
C LEU A 6 -2.93 -30.92 -16.90
N THR A 7 -2.60 -30.64 -18.17
CA THR A 7 -1.21 -30.42 -18.59
C THR A 7 -0.68 -29.10 -18.02
N LYS A 8 0.65 -28.93 -17.99
CA LYS A 8 1.28 -27.68 -17.52
C LYS A 8 0.76 -26.46 -18.28
N ASP A 9 0.54 -26.58 -19.58
CA ASP A 9 0.02 -25.51 -20.43
C ASP A 9 -1.43 -25.16 -20.08
N GLN A 10 -2.27 -26.15 -19.81
CA GLN A 10 -3.65 -25.93 -19.36
C GLN A 10 -3.72 -25.29 -17.98
N ILE A 11 -2.79 -25.63 -17.08
CA ILE A 11 -2.68 -24.98 -15.76
C ILE A 11 -2.30 -23.51 -15.94
N LEU A 12 -1.34 -23.21 -16.82
CA LEU A 12 -0.93 -21.85 -17.12
C LEU A 12 -2.06 -21.05 -17.77
N GLU A 13 -2.79 -21.64 -18.71
CA GLU A 13 -3.93 -21.01 -19.38
C GLU A 13 -5.04 -20.62 -18.39
N VAL A 14 -5.43 -21.54 -17.51
CA VAL A 14 -6.43 -21.26 -16.47
C VAL A 14 -5.94 -20.13 -15.55
N TYR A 15 -4.68 -20.19 -15.12
CA TYR A 15 -4.07 -19.14 -14.31
C TYR A 15 -4.08 -17.78 -15.01
N MET A 16 -3.65 -17.72 -16.28
CA MET A 16 -3.59 -16.50 -17.07
C MET A 16 -4.95 -15.84 -17.28
N ASN A 17 -6.04 -16.62 -17.23
CA ASN A 17 -7.40 -16.11 -17.39
C ASN A 17 -8.08 -15.71 -16.07
N GLN A 18 -7.66 -16.27 -14.93
CA GLN A 18 -8.36 -16.09 -13.66
C GLN A 18 -7.63 -15.21 -12.65
N ILE A 19 -6.32 -15.01 -12.82
CA ILE A 19 -5.54 -14.27 -11.83
C ILE A 19 -5.98 -12.80 -11.70
N TYR A 20 -6.13 -12.33 -10.47
CA TYR A 20 -6.39 -10.92 -10.20
C TYR A 20 -5.14 -10.05 -10.41
N LEU A 21 -5.26 -8.99 -11.22
CA LEU A 21 -4.14 -8.11 -11.61
C LEU A 21 -4.41 -6.63 -11.25
N GLY A 22 -5.30 -6.37 -10.28
CA GLY A 22 -5.62 -5.02 -9.84
C GLY A 22 -6.64 -4.33 -10.75
N GLN A 23 -7.17 -3.16 -10.34
CA GLN A 23 -8.17 -2.40 -11.10
C GLN A 23 -9.40 -3.23 -11.55
N ARG A 24 -9.83 -4.21 -10.74
CA ARG A 24 -10.92 -5.17 -11.08
C ARG A 24 -10.63 -6.03 -12.32
N ALA A 25 -9.38 -6.10 -12.78
CA ALA A 25 -8.98 -6.95 -13.89
C ALA A 25 -8.68 -8.37 -13.39
N TYR A 26 -9.41 -9.35 -13.93
CA TYR A 26 -9.14 -10.77 -13.78
C TYR A 26 -8.68 -11.32 -15.13
N GLY A 27 -7.48 -11.88 -15.15
CA GLY A 27 -6.78 -12.38 -16.32
C GLY A 27 -6.01 -11.33 -17.12
N PHE A 28 -4.94 -11.77 -17.80
CA PHE A 28 -4.01 -10.89 -18.52
C PHE A 28 -4.66 -10.15 -19.69
N ALA A 29 -5.62 -10.75 -20.38
CA ALA A 29 -6.36 -10.09 -21.45
C ALA A 29 -7.20 -8.91 -20.92
N SER A 30 -7.87 -9.10 -19.78
CA SER A 30 -8.62 -8.03 -19.11
C SER A 30 -7.68 -6.93 -18.63
N ALA A 31 -6.56 -7.29 -18.00
CA ALA A 31 -5.58 -6.33 -17.50
C ALA A 31 -4.94 -5.51 -18.63
N SER A 32 -4.62 -6.14 -19.77
CA SER A 32 -4.11 -5.42 -20.95
C SER A 32 -5.09 -4.34 -21.43
N ARG A 33 -6.39 -4.66 -21.49
CA ARG A 33 -7.43 -3.68 -21.86
C ARG A 33 -7.61 -2.60 -20.80
N VAL A 34 -7.56 -2.95 -19.52
CA VAL A 34 -7.72 -2.00 -18.42
C VAL A 34 -6.55 -1.02 -18.35
N TYR A 35 -5.31 -1.51 -18.41
CA TYR A 35 -4.11 -0.68 -18.23
C TYR A 35 -3.59 -0.04 -19.51
N PHE A 36 -3.69 -0.70 -20.67
CA PHE A 36 -3.13 -0.18 -21.92
C PHE A 36 -4.18 0.04 -23.00
N GLY A 37 -5.38 -0.56 -22.84
CA GLY A 37 -6.44 -0.51 -23.84
C GLY A 37 -6.08 -1.22 -25.14
N LYS A 38 -5.25 -2.25 -25.03
CA LYS A 38 -4.78 -3.09 -26.13
C LYS A 38 -5.29 -4.52 -25.92
N ASP A 39 -5.36 -5.31 -26.99
CA ASP A 39 -5.51 -6.75 -26.84
C ASP A 39 -4.17 -7.37 -26.41
N LEU A 40 -4.22 -8.52 -25.74
CA LEU A 40 -3.02 -9.17 -25.17
C LEU A 40 -1.94 -9.49 -26.21
N LYS A 41 -2.33 -9.76 -27.45
CA LYS A 41 -1.41 -10.03 -28.56
C LYS A 41 -0.68 -8.78 -29.11
N ASP A 42 -1.19 -7.59 -28.77
CA ASP A 42 -0.74 -6.31 -29.34
C ASP A 42 0.08 -5.49 -28.32
N ILE A 43 0.38 -6.05 -27.14
CA ILE A 43 1.20 -5.37 -26.13
C ILE A 43 2.70 -5.51 -26.44
N THR A 44 3.47 -4.50 -26.05
CA THR A 44 4.93 -4.54 -26.19
C THR A 44 5.58 -5.41 -25.13
N LEU A 45 6.86 -5.76 -25.31
CA LEU A 45 7.66 -6.46 -24.29
C LEU A 45 7.65 -5.71 -22.95
N ALA A 46 7.76 -4.39 -22.98
CA ALA A 46 7.71 -3.54 -21.80
C ALA A 46 6.35 -3.66 -21.07
N GLU A 47 5.25 -3.60 -21.81
CA GLU A 47 3.89 -3.75 -21.27
C GLU A 47 3.64 -5.16 -20.73
N ALA A 48 4.16 -6.19 -21.41
CA ALA A 48 4.08 -7.58 -20.96
C ALA A 48 4.83 -7.79 -19.64
N ALA A 49 6.06 -7.26 -19.52
CA ALA A 49 6.83 -7.30 -18.29
C ALA A 49 6.12 -6.57 -17.13
N MET A 50 5.45 -5.45 -17.43
CA MET A 50 4.65 -4.71 -16.46
C MET A 50 3.49 -5.58 -15.92
N LEU A 51 2.71 -6.20 -16.82
CA LEU A 51 1.61 -7.08 -16.42
C LEU A 51 2.12 -8.31 -15.64
N ALA A 52 3.26 -8.87 -16.04
CA ALA A 52 3.86 -10.03 -15.37
C ALA A 52 4.33 -9.74 -13.94
N GLY A 53 4.50 -8.46 -13.56
CA GLY A 53 4.85 -8.06 -12.19
C GLY A 53 3.67 -7.94 -11.24
N LEU A 54 2.46 -7.82 -11.76
CA LEU A 54 1.25 -7.62 -10.97
C LEU A 54 0.85 -8.85 -10.12
N PRO A 55 0.97 -10.12 -10.58
CA PRO A 55 0.60 -11.29 -9.80
C PRO A 55 1.13 -11.33 -8.37
N LYS A 56 2.38 -10.88 -8.15
CA LYS A 56 3.04 -10.92 -6.84
C LYS A 56 2.31 -10.04 -5.83
N ALA A 57 1.92 -8.84 -6.26
CA ALA A 57 1.18 -7.89 -5.43
C ALA A 57 0.43 -6.86 -6.30
N PRO A 58 -0.80 -7.17 -6.73
CA PRO A 58 -1.51 -6.38 -7.72
C PRO A 58 -1.85 -4.94 -7.29
N SER A 59 -1.86 -4.69 -5.98
CA SER A 59 -2.06 -3.36 -5.39
C SER A 59 -0.75 -2.59 -5.25
N ALA A 60 0.33 -3.25 -4.79
CA ALA A 60 1.61 -2.59 -4.54
C ALA A 60 2.34 -2.22 -5.85
N TYR A 61 2.30 -3.12 -6.84
CA TYR A 61 2.89 -2.91 -8.17
C TYR A 61 1.90 -2.36 -9.19
N ASN A 62 0.77 -1.82 -8.73
CA ASN A 62 -0.24 -1.27 -9.63
C ASN A 62 0.33 -0.05 -10.38
N PRO A 63 0.40 -0.05 -11.72
CA PRO A 63 1.04 1.03 -12.48
C PRO A 63 0.23 2.33 -12.50
N VAL A 64 -1.05 2.28 -12.12
CA VAL A 64 -1.89 3.46 -11.94
C VAL A 64 -1.65 4.10 -10.58
N VAL A 65 -1.58 3.29 -9.52
CA VAL A 65 -1.49 3.80 -8.14
C VAL A 65 -0.05 4.09 -7.74
N ASN A 66 0.89 3.22 -8.11
CA ASN A 66 2.30 3.27 -7.71
C ASN A 66 3.22 3.15 -8.94
N PRO A 67 3.24 4.13 -9.86
CA PRO A 67 3.96 4.03 -11.13
C PRO A 67 5.46 3.78 -10.97
N LYS A 68 6.09 4.37 -9.94
CA LYS A 68 7.51 4.16 -9.64
C LYS A 68 7.81 2.71 -9.23
N ARG A 69 7.02 2.15 -8.31
CA ARG A 69 7.14 0.74 -7.89
C ARG A 69 6.91 -0.22 -9.04
N ALA A 70 5.87 0.06 -9.83
CA ALA A 70 5.53 -0.74 -10.98
C ALA A 70 6.68 -0.75 -12.01
N LYS A 71 7.32 0.40 -12.25
CA LYS A 71 8.48 0.52 -13.15
C LYS A 71 9.68 -0.28 -12.67
N VAL A 72 10.02 -0.21 -11.39
CA VAL A 72 11.14 -0.98 -10.83
C VAL A 72 10.86 -2.48 -10.94
N ARG A 73 9.63 -2.91 -10.63
CA ARG A 73 9.25 -4.32 -10.77
C ARG A 73 9.26 -4.79 -12.23
N GLN A 74 8.88 -3.93 -13.17
CA GLN A 74 8.98 -4.19 -14.60
C GLN A 74 10.44 -4.40 -15.02
N GLU A 75 11.35 -3.52 -14.60
CA GLU A 75 12.79 -3.61 -14.90
C GLU A 75 13.41 -4.90 -14.35
N TYR A 76 13.06 -5.28 -13.11
CA TYR A 76 13.46 -6.56 -12.53
C TYR A 76 13.04 -7.74 -13.41
N ILE A 77 11.80 -7.76 -13.90
CA ILE A 77 11.31 -8.83 -14.78
C ILE A 77 12.06 -8.86 -16.10
N LEU A 78 12.29 -7.69 -16.71
CA LEU A 78 13.08 -7.59 -17.94
C LEU A 78 14.50 -8.11 -17.72
N GLN A 79 15.12 -7.79 -16.58
CA GLN A 79 16.45 -8.28 -16.24
C GLN A 79 16.47 -9.81 -16.10
N ARG A 80 15.49 -10.39 -15.41
CA ARG A 80 15.35 -11.85 -15.32
C ARG A 80 15.10 -12.51 -16.68
N MET A 81 14.35 -11.87 -17.56
CA MET A 81 14.16 -12.37 -18.93
C MET A 81 15.47 -12.36 -19.73
N LEU A 82 16.32 -11.34 -19.56
CA LEU A 82 17.65 -11.28 -20.17
C LEU A 82 18.57 -12.38 -19.62
N GLU A 83 18.65 -12.53 -18.30
CA GLU A 83 19.49 -13.54 -17.63
C GLU A 83 19.09 -14.98 -18.01
N LEU A 84 17.80 -15.22 -18.22
CA LEU A 84 17.26 -16.51 -18.66
C LEU A 84 17.26 -16.69 -20.18
N ASN A 85 17.84 -15.75 -20.94
CA ASN A 85 17.94 -15.75 -22.40
C ASN A 85 16.59 -15.77 -23.14
N PHE A 86 15.53 -15.21 -22.54
CA PHE A 86 14.25 -15.02 -23.22
C PHE A 86 14.24 -13.79 -24.13
N ILE A 87 15.13 -12.82 -23.89
CA ILE A 87 15.29 -11.59 -24.69
C ILE A 87 16.77 -11.26 -24.90
N THR A 88 17.08 -10.49 -25.94
CA THR A 88 18.43 -9.98 -26.18
C THR A 88 18.72 -8.72 -25.36
N ARG A 89 19.99 -8.32 -25.30
CA ARG A 89 20.40 -7.09 -24.61
C ARG A 89 19.75 -5.85 -25.23
N GLU A 90 19.65 -5.81 -26.56
CA GLU A 90 19.02 -4.72 -27.29
C GLU A 90 17.53 -4.61 -26.96
N GLN A 91 16.82 -5.75 -26.90
CA GLN A 91 15.40 -5.79 -26.52
C GLN A 91 15.19 -5.34 -25.07
N TYR A 92 16.10 -5.71 -24.17
CA TYR A 92 16.09 -5.23 -22.79
C TYR A 92 16.24 -3.71 -22.73
N ASP A 93 17.28 -3.16 -23.36
CA ASP A 93 17.56 -1.72 -23.32
C ASP A 93 16.41 -0.91 -23.96
N GLU A 94 15.80 -1.42 -25.05
CA GLU A 94 14.61 -0.82 -25.67
C GLU A 94 13.38 -0.86 -24.74
N ALA A 95 13.08 -2.01 -24.14
CA ALA A 95 11.92 -2.20 -23.27
C ALA A 95 12.01 -1.39 -21.97
N VAL A 96 13.21 -1.25 -21.40
CA VAL A 96 13.46 -0.40 -20.23
C VAL A 96 13.27 1.07 -20.57
N ALA A 97 13.75 1.53 -21.74
CA ALA A 97 13.63 2.91 -22.17
C ALA A 97 12.20 3.29 -22.60
N GLN A 98 11.33 2.32 -22.95
CA GLN A 98 9.98 2.56 -23.43
C GLN A 98 9.11 3.27 -22.37
N PRO A 99 8.59 4.49 -22.66
CA PRO A 99 7.60 5.14 -21.81
C PRO A 99 6.26 4.41 -21.89
N LEU A 100 5.73 3.99 -20.74
CA LEU A 100 4.44 3.30 -20.66
C LEU A 100 3.31 4.29 -20.40
N VAL A 101 2.32 4.34 -21.32
CA VAL A 101 1.10 5.14 -21.14
C VAL A 101 0.03 4.25 -20.52
N VAL A 102 -0.22 4.43 -19.23
CA VAL A 102 -1.18 3.63 -18.46
C VAL A 102 -2.53 4.34 -18.43
N LYS A 103 -3.55 3.72 -19.03
CA LYS A 103 -4.95 4.15 -18.93
C LYS A 103 -5.41 4.08 -17.48
N GLY A 104 -5.95 5.19 -16.97
CA GLY A 104 -6.40 5.31 -15.59
C GLY A 104 -5.52 6.17 -14.69
N ALA A 105 -4.34 6.62 -15.15
CA ALA A 105 -3.42 7.52 -14.44
C ALA A 105 -3.96 8.95 -14.12
N GLY A 106 -5.28 9.12 -14.02
CA GLY A 106 -5.95 10.39 -13.72
C GLY A 106 -7.36 10.25 -13.14
N ARG A 107 -7.82 9.04 -12.79
CA ARG A 107 -8.99 8.85 -11.92
C ARG A 107 -8.49 8.60 -10.51
N GLU A 108 -7.81 9.59 -9.95
CA GLU A 108 -7.55 9.62 -8.52
C GLU A 108 -8.91 9.61 -7.83
N TYR A 109 -9.19 8.58 -7.02
CA TYR A 109 -10.13 8.76 -5.93
C TYR A 109 -9.41 9.67 -4.92
N SER A 110 -9.41 10.98 -5.19
CA SER A 110 -8.59 11.97 -4.47
C SER A 110 -9.02 12.16 -3.01
N VAL A 111 -10.16 11.59 -2.61
CA VAL A 111 -10.76 11.76 -1.29
C VAL A 111 -10.69 10.45 -0.52
N HIS A 112 -10.03 10.48 0.65
CA HIS A 112 -9.98 9.37 1.60
C HIS A 112 -11.31 9.16 2.32
N ALA A 113 -12.27 8.54 1.62
CA ALA A 113 -13.62 8.25 2.10
C ALA A 113 -13.93 6.74 2.10
N GLU A 114 -12.94 5.88 2.30
CA GLU A 114 -13.06 4.42 2.16
C GLU A 114 -14.08 3.82 3.14
N TYR A 115 -14.16 4.35 4.37
CA TYR A 115 -15.20 3.95 5.34
C TYR A 115 -16.61 4.32 4.86
N VAL A 116 -16.78 5.50 4.26
CA VAL A 116 -18.07 5.94 3.70
C VAL A 116 -18.42 5.08 2.48
N ALA A 117 -17.46 4.83 1.60
CA ALA A 117 -17.66 3.97 0.44
C ALA A 117 -18.12 2.56 0.86
N GLU A 118 -17.53 2.01 1.92
CA GLU A 118 -17.96 0.72 2.49
C GLU A 118 -19.36 0.80 3.12
N MET A 119 -19.70 1.88 3.84
CA MET A 119 -21.06 2.10 4.35
C MET A 119 -22.08 2.14 3.21
N VAL A 120 -21.78 2.88 2.13
CA VAL A 120 -22.62 2.94 0.93
C VAL A 120 -22.76 1.57 0.30
N ARG A 121 -21.67 0.80 0.16
CA ARG A 121 -21.70 -0.55 -0.39
C ARG A 121 -22.63 -1.45 0.44
N GLN A 122 -22.54 -1.39 1.77
CA GLN A 122 -23.39 -2.16 2.67
C GLN A 122 -24.87 -1.76 2.55
N MET A 123 -25.17 -0.46 2.53
CA MET A 123 -26.54 0.04 2.35
C MET A 123 -27.13 -0.37 0.99
N MET A 124 -26.36 -0.26 -0.09
CA MET A 124 -26.79 -0.66 -1.42
C MET A 124 -27.03 -2.17 -1.50
N TYR A 125 -26.11 -2.99 -0.96
CA TYR A 125 -26.29 -4.44 -0.91
C TYR A 125 -27.49 -4.85 -0.02
N ALA A 126 -27.74 -4.12 1.06
CA ALA A 126 -28.91 -4.33 1.91
C ALA A 126 -30.23 -4.14 1.14
N GLN A 127 -30.26 -3.22 0.16
CA GLN A 127 -31.43 -2.91 -0.64
C GLN A 127 -31.52 -3.76 -1.94
N TYR A 128 -30.43 -3.88 -2.67
CA TYR A 128 -30.40 -4.41 -4.05
C TYR A 128 -29.67 -5.76 -4.20
N ARG A 129 -29.04 -6.27 -3.13
CA ARG A 129 -28.27 -7.53 -3.15
C ARG A 129 -27.25 -7.54 -4.30
N GLU A 130 -27.14 -8.64 -5.04
CA GLU A 130 -26.19 -8.82 -6.16
C GLU A 130 -26.36 -7.78 -7.27
N GLU A 131 -27.57 -7.22 -7.45
CA GLU A 131 -27.79 -6.17 -8.47
C GLU A 131 -27.00 -4.89 -8.20
N THR A 132 -26.54 -4.69 -6.95
CA THR A 132 -25.64 -3.59 -6.57
C THR A 132 -24.41 -3.52 -7.48
N TYR A 133 -23.91 -4.67 -7.94
CA TYR A 133 -22.65 -4.75 -8.69
C TYR A 133 -22.84 -4.81 -10.21
N THR A 134 -24.05 -5.09 -10.70
CA THR A 134 -24.30 -5.36 -12.12
C THR A 134 -25.05 -4.24 -12.83
N ARG A 135 -25.84 -3.44 -12.11
CA ARG A 135 -26.71 -2.40 -12.71
C ARG A 135 -26.03 -1.07 -12.97
N GLY A 136 -24.78 -0.89 -12.52
CA GLY A 136 -24.01 0.34 -12.74
C GLY A 136 -24.60 1.56 -12.03
N PHE A 137 -25.08 1.40 -10.79
CA PHE A 137 -25.61 2.52 -10.01
C PHE A 137 -24.56 3.61 -9.76
N ASN A 138 -25.00 4.86 -9.82
CA ASN A 138 -24.24 6.02 -9.34
C ASN A 138 -24.85 6.48 -8.02
N VAL A 139 -24.06 6.46 -6.94
CA VAL A 139 -24.49 6.90 -5.62
C VAL A 139 -23.79 8.20 -5.28
N VAL A 140 -24.56 9.26 -5.08
CA VAL A 140 -24.06 10.56 -4.60
C VAL A 140 -24.30 10.63 -3.09
N THR A 141 -23.24 10.87 -2.32
CA THR A 141 -23.30 10.95 -0.85
C THR A 141 -23.41 12.39 -0.37
N THR A 142 -23.64 12.59 0.94
CA THR A 142 -23.62 13.91 1.58
C THR A 142 -22.21 14.40 1.95
N ILE A 143 -21.17 13.60 1.68
CA ILE A 143 -19.80 13.92 2.07
C ILE A 143 -19.31 15.12 1.27
N ASP A 144 -18.77 16.09 1.98
CA ASP A 144 -17.99 17.17 1.40
C ASP A 144 -16.52 16.74 1.30
N SER A 145 -15.95 16.80 0.10
CA SER A 145 -14.58 16.32 -0.15
C SER A 145 -13.52 17.10 0.62
N ALA A 146 -13.72 18.42 0.80
CA ALA A 146 -12.76 19.25 1.51
C ALA A 146 -12.80 18.95 3.02
N ASP A 147 -14.01 18.85 3.59
CA ASP A 147 -14.17 18.49 5.00
C ASP A 147 -13.66 17.07 5.29
N GLN A 148 -13.93 16.12 4.39
CA GLN A 148 -13.44 14.76 4.51
C GLN A 148 -11.92 14.70 4.55
N GLN A 149 -11.25 15.44 3.66
CA GLN A 149 -9.79 15.46 3.62
C GLN A 149 -9.21 16.08 4.90
N VAL A 150 -9.79 17.20 5.38
CA VAL A 150 -9.37 17.83 6.63
C VAL A 150 -9.58 16.89 7.82
N ALA A 151 -10.72 16.22 7.90
CA ALA A 151 -11.03 15.24 8.94
C ALA A 151 -10.03 14.07 8.94
N TYR A 152 -9.72 13.53 7.76
CA TYR A 152 -8.75 12.44 7.58
C TYR A 152 -7.36 12.83 8.11
N THR A 153 -6.84 13.98 7.65
CA THR A 153 -5.53 14.48 8.09
C THR A 153 -5.52 14.82 9.58
N ALA A 154 -6.57 15.45 10.10
CA ALA A 154 -6.64 15.85 11.50
C ALA A 154 -6.66 14.65 12.46
N LEU A 155 -7.46 13.62 12.16
CA LEU A 155 -7.52 12.39 12.98
C LEU A 155 -6.15 11.71 13.00
N ARG A 156 -5.55 11.50 11.82
CA ARG A 156 -4.24 10.83 11.70
C ARG A 156 -3.15 11.60 12.42
N LYS A 157 -3.11 12.92 12.27
CA LYS A 157 -2.17 13.78 13.00
C LYS A 157 -2.33 13.63 14.51
N GLY A 158 -3.56 13.73 15.02
CA GLY A 158 -3.83 13.61 16.46
C GLY A 158 -3.41 12.25 17.03
N ILE A 159 -3.67 11.16 16.31
CA ILE A 159 -3.21 9.81 16.66
C ILE A 159 -1.68 9.73 16.67
N MET A 160 -1.01 10.24 15.63
CA MET A 160 0.45 10.22 15.55
C MET A 160 1.12 11.07 16.63
N ASP A 161 0.54 12.22 16.99
CA ASP A 161 1.02 13.08 18.07
C ASP A 161 0.87 12.40 19.44
N TYR A 162 -0.20 11.62 19.64
CA TYR A 162 -0.33 10.74 20.81
C TYR A 162 0.75 9.66 20.81
N GLU A 163 0.92 8.94 19.70
CA GLU A 163 1.89 7.85 19.57
C GLU A 163 3.34 8.29 19.82
N ARG A 164 3.74 9.43 19.27
CA ARG A 164 5.11 9.97 19.43
C ARG A 164 5.46 10.25 20.89
N ARG A 165 4.47 10.58 21.73
CA ARG A 165 4.68 10.85 23.16
C ARG A 165 4.84 9.59 24.01
N HIS A 166 4.48 8.42 23.49
CA HIS A 166 4.55 7.13 24.22
C HIS A 166 5.79 6.30 23.89
N GLY A 167 6.74 6.89 23.14
CA GLY A 167 8.02 6.28 22.80
C GLY A 167 7.94 5.22 21.70
N TYR A 168 9.11 4.92 21.13
CA TYR A 168 9.25 3.91 20.09
C TYR A 168 9.22 2.50 20.68
N ARG A 169 8.35 1.64 20.14
CA ARG A 169 8.15 0.26 20.62
C ARG A 169 9.15 -0.74 20.05
N GLY A 170 9.79 -0.42 18.93
CA GLY A 170 10.69 -1.32 18.21
C GLY A 170 10.26 -1.52 16.75
N PRO A 171 11.10 -2.19 15.94
CA PRO A 171 10.77 -2.62 14.59
C PRO A 171 9.51 -3.52 14.54
N GLU A 172 8.83 -3.56 13.40
CA GLU A 172 7.64 -4.41 13.18
C GLU A 172 8.01 -5.89 13.01
N GLY A 173 9.25 -6.15 12.62
CA GLY A 173 9.78 -7.49 12.43
C GLY A 173 11.25 -7.47 12.01
N PHE A 174 11.79 -8.65 11.72
CA PHE A 174 13.14 -8.83 11.25
C PHE A 174 13.18 -9.86 10.14
N ILE A 175 14.01 -9.62 9.14
CA ILE A 175 14.38 -10.60 8.12
C ILE A 175 15.88 -10.85 8.15
N GLU A 176 16.28 -12.00 7.61
CA GLU A 176 17.68 -12.22 7.25
C GLU A 176 17.96 -11.51 5.93
N LEU A 177 19.17 -10.95 5.81
CA LEU A 177 19.62 -10.30 4.59
C LEU A 177 20.67 -11.17 3.91
N PRO A 178 20.30 -11.96 2.89
CA PRO A 178 21.24 -12.75 2.10
C PRO A 178 22.45 -11.94 1.60
N ALA A 179 23.57 -12.61 1.36
CA ALA A 179 24.77 -11.96 0.83
C ALA A 179 24.64 -11.65 -0.68
N ALA A 180 24.00 -12.54 -1.43
CA ALA A 180 23.70 -12.34 -2.84
C ALA A 180 22.70 -11.19 -3.02
N ALA A 181 22.95 -10.35 -4.02
CA ALA A 181 22.14 -9.14 -4.26
C ALA A 181 20.69 -9.49 -4.59
N ASP A 182 20.48 -10.42 -5.53
CA ASP A 182 19.13 -10.82 -5.98
C ASP A 182 18.31 -11.44 -4.84
N ASP A 183 18.93 -12.35 -4.06
CA ASP A 183 18.27 -12.99 -2.92
C ASP A 183 17.92 -11.97 -1.83
N ARG A 184 18.79 -10.96 -1.64
CA ARG A 184 18.55 -9.88 -0.68
C ARG A 184 17.41 -8.98 -1.11
N GLU A 185 17.37 -8.58 -2.36
CA GLU A 185 16.30 -7.76 -2.91
C GLU A 185 14.96 -8.49 -2.81
N GLN A 186 14.93 -9.78 -3.19
CA GLN A 186 13.75 -10.61 -3.06
C GLN A 186 13.27 -10.76 -1.60
N ALA A 187 14.20 -10.95 -0.65
CA ALA A 187 13.85 -11.01 0.78
C ALA A 187 13.26 -9.69 1.30
N ILE A 188 13.80 -8.54 0.85
CA ILE A 188 13.26 -7.21 1.19
C ILE A 188 11.88 -7.02 0.59
N ASP A 189 11.70 -7.35 -0.69
CA ASP A 189 10.40 -7.27 -1.38
C ASP A 189 9.33 -8.08 -0.64
N ASP A 190 9.64 -9.33 -0.32
CA ASP A 190 8.68 -10.23 0.33
C ASP A 190 8.29 -9.70 1.71
N ALA A 191 9.27 -9.20 2.49
CA ALA A 191 9.01 -8.57 3.78
C ALA A 191 8.11 -7.34 3.68
N LEU A 192 8.36 -6.47 2.69
CA LEU A 192 7.60 -5.23 2.51
C LEU A 192 6.21 -5.47 1.89
N LEU A 193 6.01 -6.58 1.19
CA LEU A 193 4.67 -7.00 0.75
C LEU A 193 3.79 -7.48 1.90
N GLU A 194 4.39 -8.12 2.90
CA GLU A 194 3.70 -8.48 4.14
C GLU A 194 3.46 -7.26 5.05
N HIS A 195 4.20 -6.17 4.83
CA HIS A 195 4.10 -4.91 5.58
C HIS A 195 3.73 -3.75 4.65
N PRO A 196 2.52 -3.72 4.05
CA PRO A 196 2.14 -2.66 3.12
C PRO A 196 2.14 -1.29 3.78
N ASP A 197 2.30 -0.24 2.99
CA ASP A 197 2.24 1.14 3.46
C ASP A 197 0.86 1.53 3.98
N ASN A 198 0.83 2.49 4.91
CA ASN A 198 -0.39 2.99 5.52
C ASN A 198 -0.46 4.52 5.37
N GLY A 199 -0.91 4.95 4.17
CA GLY A 199 -0.85 6.35 3.76
C GLY A 199 0.59 6.84 3.70
N GLU A 200 0.90 7.88 4.47
CA GLU A 200 2.25 8.47 4.54
C GLU A 200 3.26 7.64 5.33
N LEU A 201 2.83 6.61 6.06
CA LEU A 201 3.71 5.73 6.82
C LEU A 201 4.20 4.59 5.92
N ILE A 202 5.43 4.75 5.44
CA ILE A 202 6.05 3.85 4.48
C ILE A 202 6.85 2.77 5.21
N ALA A 203 6.66 1.51 4.83
CA ALA A 203 7.48 0.42 5.33
C ALA A 203 8.85 0.40 4.63
N ALA A 204 9.89 0.09 5.40
CA ALA A 204 11.23 -0.02 4.87
C ALA A 204 12.05 -1.06 5.65
N VAL A 205 13.00 -1.71 4.99
CA VAL A 205 13.94 -2.64 5.64
C VAL A 205 15.27 -1.93 5.87
N VAL A 206 15.78 -2.00 7.09
CA VAL A 206 17.09 -1.45 7.44
C VAL A 206 18.18 -2.32 6.84
N THR A 207 19.02 -1.75 5.97
CA THR A 207 20.15 -2.46 5.35
C THR A 207 21.47 -2.17 6.07
N ALA A 208 21.59 -1.02 6.72
CA ALA A 208 22.71 -0.65 7.57
C ALA A 208 22.23 0.15 8.78
N ALA A 209 22.86 -0.04 9.94
CA ALA A 209 22.51 0.68 11.16
C ALA A 209 23.73 1.03 12.01
N SER A 210 23.76 2.27 12.50
CA SER A 210 24.69 2.79 13.48
C SER A 210 23.95 3.66 14.50
N PRO A 211 24.56 4.04 15.64
CA PRO A 211 23.92 4.92 16.62
C PRO A 211 23.51 6.31 16.09
N ARG A 212 24.08 6.76 14.96
CA ARG A 212 23.86 8.11 14.41
C ARG A 212 23.13 8.14 13.07
N GLN A 213 23.04 6.99 12.40
CA GLN A 213 22.56 6.89 11.03
C GLN A 213 22.05 5.46 10.75
N ILE A 214 20.95 5.35 10.01
CA ILE A 214 20.50 4.11 9.40
C ILE A 214 20.30 4.31 7.89
N THR A 215 20.49 3.25 7.13
CA THR A 215 20.11 3.17 5.73
C THR A 215 18.94 2.20 5.61
N VAL A 216 17.89 2.62 4.91
CA VAL A 216 16.69 1.82 4.66
C VAL A 216 16.49 1.61 3.18
N ALA A 217 15.98 0.44 2.81
CA ALA A 217 15.53 0.09 1.46
C ALA A 217 14.00 0.03 1.42
N PHE A 218 13.44 0.55 0.34
CA PHE A 218 12.02 0.55 0.06
C PHE A 218 11.67 -0.51 -0.98
N ILE A 219 10.39 -0.84 -1.09
CA ILE A 219 9.87 -1.81 -2.06
C ILE A 219 9.95 -1.32 -3.52
N ASP A 220 10.25 -0.05 -3.75
CA ASP A 220 10.58 0.45 -5.10
C ASP A 220 12.09 0.33 -5.39
N GLY A 221 12.84 -0.45 -4.62
CA GLY A 221 14.28 -0.61 -4.76
C GLY A 221 15.10 0.63 -4.36
N SER A 222 14.46 1.78 -4.14
CA SER A 222 15.17 2.97 -3.69
C SER A 222 15.64 2.82 -2.26
N SER A 223 16.65 3.61 -1.89
CA SER A 223 17.15 3.66 -0.52
C SER A 223 17.18 5.08 0.01
N ALA A 224 17.11 5.20 1.33
CA ALA A 224 17.28 6.47 2.02
C ALA A 224 18.15 6.32 3.25
N THR A 225 18.90 7.37 3.53
CA THR A 225 19.68 7.52 4.75
C THR A 225 18.92 8.43 5.72
N ILE A 226 18.76 7.98 6.95
CA ILE A 226 18.09 8.70 8.03
C ILE A 226 19.11 8.93 9.14
N GLU A 227 19.26 10.19 9.55
CA GLU A 227 20.29 10.63 10.49
C GLU A 227 19.83 11.82 11.34
N GLY A 228 20.60 12.11 12.39
CA GLY A 228 20.38 13.27 13.27
C GLY A 228 19.03 13.23 13.98
N ASP A 229 18.34 14.36 14.01
CA ASP A 229 17.04 14.51 14.69
C ASP A 229 15.94 13.59 14.13
N ASN A 230 16.08 13.14 12.88
CA ASN A 230 15.12 12.24 12.25
C ASN A 230 15.16 10.81 12.83
N LEU A 231 16.17 10.49 13.64
CA LEU A 231 16.27 9.23 14.40
C LEU A 231 15.87 9.37 15.87
N ARG A 232 15.68 10.60 16.35
CA ARG A 232 15.54 10.89 17.79
C ARG A 232 14.43 10.06 18.44
N PHE A 233 13.31 9.88 17.74
CA PHE A 233 12.18 9.10 18.20
C PHE A 233 12.54 7.65 18.56
N ALA A 234 13.47 7.03 17.82
CA ALA A 234 13.91 5.65 18.02
C ALA A 234 15.35 5.54 18.54
N SER A 235 15.92 6.63 19.07
CA SER A 235 17.32 6.68 19.54
C SER A 235 17.66 5.57 20.54
N GLY A 236 16.76 5.24 21.46
CA GLY A 236 16.93 4.14 22.40
C GLY A 236 17.07 2.76 21.74
N ALA A 237 16.43 2.57 20.58
CA ALA A 237 16.50 1.32 19.81
C ALA A 237 17.79 1.18 18.98
N LEU A 238 18.57 2.25 18.80
CA LEU A 238 19.85 2.21 18.10
C LEU A 238 21.04 1.88 19.01
N SER A 239 20.80 1.83 20.33
CA SER A 239 21.83 1.45 21.31
C SER A 239 22.27 0.00 21.14
N ALA A 240 23.56 -0.26 21.33
CA ALA A 240 24.11 -1.63 21.34
C ALA A 240 23.50 -2.50 22.46
N ASN A 241 23.04 -1.87 23.55
CA ASN A 241 22.42 -2.52 24.70
C ASN A 241 20.89 -2.62 24.60
N ALA A 242 20.28 -2.17 23.50
CA ALA A 242 18.85 -2.31 23.29
C ALA A 242 18.47 -3.80 23.25
N GLN A 243 17.31 -4.15 23.81
CA GLN A 243 16.79 -5.52 23.77
C GLN A 243 16.74 -6.02 22.30
N PRO A 244 17.11 -7.28 22.01
CA PRO A 244 17.24 -7.76 20.64
C PRO A 244 16.00 -7.56 19.75
N ASN A 245 14.80 -7.68 20.33
CA ASN A 245 13.52 -7.48 19.65
C ASN A 245 13.15 -6.00 19.42
N ARG A 246 13.74 -5.08 20.17
CA ARG A 246 13.52 -3.63 20.03
C ARG A 246 14.64 -2.93 19.28
N ARG A 247 15.78 -3.59 19.10
CA ARG A 247 16.98 -3.02 18.50
C ARG A 247 16.81 -2.85 17.00
N ILE A 248 17.13 -1.66 16.50
CA ILE A 248 17.25 -1.40 15.06
C ILE A 248 18.63 -1.90 14.60
N ARG A 249 18.61 -2.86 13.68
CA ARG A 249 19.78 -3.53 13.10
C ARG A 249 19.51 -3.88 11.64
N PRO A 250 20.53 -4.26 10.84
CA PRO A 250 20.28 -4.80 9.51
C PRO A 250 19.25 -5.93 9.53
N GLY A 251 18.28 -5.86 8.63
CA GLY A 251 17.13 -6.76 8.54
C GLY A 251 15.89 -6.28 9.31
N ALA A 252 15.97 -5.23 10.12
CA ALA A 252 14.82 -4.70 10.85
C ALA A 252 13.80 -4.05 9.90
N ILE A 253 12.52 -4.37 10.05
CA ILE A 253 11.40 -3.75 9.33
C ILE A 253 10.92 -2.56 10.14
N VAL A 254 11.01 -1.35 9.58
CA VAL A 254 10.69 -0.10 10.26
C VAL A 254 9.66 0.71 9.45
N ARG A 255 9.01 1.65 10.14
CA ARG A 255 8.18 2.67 9.47
C ARG A 255 8.91 3.98 9.38
N VAL A 256 8.80 4.62 8.23
CA VAL A 256 9.38 5.94 7.99
C VAL A 256 8.34 6.86 7.37
N VAL A 257 8.45 8.15 7.65
CA VAL A 257 7.56 9.20 7.12
C VAL A 257 8.40 10.41 6.73
N LYS A 258 8.00 11.10 5.66
CA LYS A 258 8.62 12.39 5.31
C LYS A 258 8.12 13.46 6.26
N ASN A 259 9.05 14.24 6.82
CA ASN A 259 8.72 15.44 7.57
C ASN A 259 8.39 16.61 6.62
N ASP A 260 7.99 17.75 7.20
CA ASP A 260 7.64 18.96 6.45
C ASP A 260 8.78 19.49 5.57
N ALA A 261 10.03 19.16 5.93
CA ALA A 261 11.23 19.48 5.13
C ALA A 261 11.55 18.44 4.05
N GLY A 262 10.66 17.46 3.81
CA GLY A 262 10.81 16.40 2.82
C GLY A 262 11.84 15.31 3.19
N LYS A 263 12.42 15.35 4.39
CA LYS A 263 13.39 14.37 4.87
C LYS A 263 12.70 13.19 5.52
N TRP A 264 13.22 11.99 5.31
CA TRP A 264 12.74 10.78 5.97
C TRP A 264 13.04 10.81 7.47
N SER A 265 12.09 10.35 8.26
CA SER A 265 12.18 10.23 9.71
C SER A 265 11.58 8.92 10.18
N ILE A 266 12.18 8.32 11.21
CA ILE A 266 11.66 7.07 11.77
C ILE A 266 10.37 7.32 12.53
N THR A 267 9.42 6.44 12.35
CA THR A 267 8.12 6.47 13.01
C THR A 267 7.67 5.05 13.34
N GLN A 268 6.42 4.89 13.75
CA GLN A 268 5.83 3.58 14.01
C GLN A 268 4.34 3.62 13.65
N LEU A 269 3.77 2.47 13.30
CA LEU A 269 2.33 2.37 13.20
C LEU A 269 1.67 2.60 14.56
N PRO A 270 0.55 3.36 14.61
CA PRO A 270 -0.22 3.50 15.83
C PRO A 270 -0.82 2.15 16.26
N GLN A 271 -0.86 1.96 17.58
CA GLN A 271 -1.65 0.90 18.22
C GLN A 271 -2.98 1.44 18.72
N VAL A 272 -3.06 2.74 19.02
CA VAL A 272 -4.33 3.38 19.31
C VAL A 272 -5.12 3.64 18.04
N GLU A 273 -6.44 3.65 18.17
CA GLU A 273 -7.38 4.01 17.13
C GLU A 273 -8.14 5.27 17.53
N GLY A 274 -8.76 5.90 16.53
CA GLY A 274 -9.65 7.03 16.73
C GLY A 274 -10.74 7.04 15.68
N ALA A 275 -11.76 7.85 15.91
CA ALA A 275 -12.85 8.04 14.96
C ALA A 275 -13.24 9.52 14.94
N PHE A 276 -13.75 9.97 13.81
CA PHE A 276 -14.26 11.32 13.65
C PHE A 276 -15.51 11.31 12.78
N ILE A 277 -16.51 12.10 13.16
CA ILE A 277 -17.71 12.35 12.36
C ILE A 277 -18.11 13.82 12.50
N SER A 278 -18.53 14.42 11.39
CA SER A 278 -19.16 15.74 11.35
C SER A 278 -20.52 15.62 10.67
N ILE A 279 -21.54 16.23 11.29
CA ILE A 279 -22.92 16.19 10.83
C ILE A 279 -23.51 17.60 10.78
N VAL A 280 -24.42 17.84 9.85
CA VAL A 280 -25.25 19.04 9.80
C VAL A 280 -26.40 18.88 10.79
N PRO A 281 -26.54 19.75 11.82
CA PRO A 281 -27.56 19.59 12.84
C PRO A 281 -29.00 19.70 12.33
N GLN A 282 -29.22 20.42 11.22
CA GLN A 282 -30.55 20.72 10.69
C GLN A 282 -31.20 19.52 10.01
N ASP A 283 -30.43 18.68 9.32
CA ASP A 283 -30.94 17.57 8.49
C ASP A 283 -30.23 16.23 8.75
N GLY A 284 -29.19 16.21 9.59
CA GLY A 284 -28.41 15.01 9.89
C GLY A 284 -27.42 14.60 8.79
N ALA A 285 -27.21 15.44 7.76
CA ALA A 285 -26.29 15.12 6.68
C ALA A 285 -24.85 14.95 7.21
N ILE A 286 -24.25 13.78 6.93
CA ILE A 286 -22.84 13.51 7.27
C ILE A 286 -21.96 14.26 6.28
N ARG A 287 -21.16 15.22 6.76
CA ARG A 287 -20.20 15.98 5.94
C ARG A 287 -18.86 15.28 5.82
N SER A 288 -18.42 14.63 6.89
CA SER A 288 -17.17 13.86 6.91
C SER A 288 -17.24 12.72 7.91
N LEU A 289 -16.63 11.59 7.60
CA LEU A 289 -16.56 10.41 8.47
C LEU A 289 -15.23 9.69 8.29
N VAL A 290 -14.51 9.50 9.39
CA VAL A 290 -13.25 8.75 9.43
C VAL A 290 -13.37 7.69 10.52
N GLY A 291 -13.41 6.42 10.09
CA GLY A 291 -13.69 5.27 10.96
C GLY A 291 -12.48 4.66 11.67
N GLY A 292 -11.28 5.17 11.47
CA GLY A 292 -10.04 4.59 11.99
C GLY A 292 -8.81 5.29 11.42
N PHE A 293 -7.62 4.91 11.90
CA PHE A 293 -6.37 5.49 11.41
C PHE A 293 -6.10 5.15 9.94
N ASP A 294 -6.34 3.90 9.54
CA ASP A 294 -6.07 3.40 8.20
C ASP A 294 -7.04 2.28 7.82
N TYR A 295 -7.82 2.49 6.75
CA TYR A 295 -8.86 1.56 6.30
C TYR A 295 -8.29 0.21 5.83
N ASN A 296 -7.12 0.22 5.17
CA ASN A 296 -6.53 -1.00 4.62
C ASN A 296 -5.99 -1.90 5.74
N LYS A 297 -5.51 -1.31 6.84
CA LYS A 297 -5.13 -2.04 8.06
C LYS A 297 -6.36 -2.53 8.82
N ASN A 298 -7.36 -1.67 9.02
CA ASN A 298 -8.52 -1.97 9.84
C ASN A 298 -9.81 -1.42 9.21
N LYS A 299 -10.62 -2.33 8.65
CA LYS A 299 -11.90 -1.99 8.00
C LYS A 299 -13.04 -1.77 9.00
N PHE A 300 -12.81 -1.99 10.30
CA PHE A 300 -13.80 -1.73 11.34
C PHE A 300 -14.05 -0.23 11.48
N ASN A 301 -15.30 0.19 11.33
CA ASN A 301 -15.69 1.59 11.40
C ASN A 301 -16.00 1.98 12.85
N HIS A 302 -15.05 2.63 13.51
CA HIS A 302 -15.19 3.05 14.91
C HIS A 302 -16.29 4.10 15.13
N VAL A 303 -16.74 4.81 14.08
CA VAL A 303 -17.84 5.77 14.21
C VAL A 303 -19.17 5.06 14.42
N THR A 304 -19.43 3.97 13.70
CA THR A 304 -20.74 3.32 13.66
C THR A 304 -20.78 1.98 14.41
N GLN A 305 -19.63 1.38 14.71
CA GLN A 305 -19.54 0.02 15.25
C GLN A 305 -18.87 -0.06 16.62
N ALA A 306 -18.06 0.95 17.02
CA ALA A 306 -17.35 0.93 18.30
C ALA A 306 -18.24 1.44 19.45
N TRP A 307 -18.86 0.53 20.19
CA TRP A 307 -19.53 0.88 21.44
C TRP A 307 -18.52 1.24 22.53
N ARG A 308 -18.62 2.46 23.08
CA ARG A 308 -17.74 2.99 24.12
C ARG A 308 -18.54 3.76 25.17
N GLN A 309 -18.04 3.78 26.41
CA GLN A 309 -18.62 4.62 27.46
C GLN A 309 -18.36 6.10 27.14
N PRO A 310 -19.38 6.97 27.15
CA PRO A 310 -19.21 8.40 26.83
C PRO A 310 -18.48 9.17 27.94
N GLY A 311 -18.56 8.71 29.19
CA GLY A 311 -17.98 9.43 30.32
C GLY A 311 -18.59 10.84 30.47
N SER A 312 -17.75 11.85 30.70
CA SER A 312 -18.23 13.23 30.92
C SER A 312 -18.87 13.89 29.69
N SER A 313 -18.71 13.34 28.49
CA SER A 313 -19.38 13.91 27.29
C SER A 313 -20.89 13.71 27.31
N PHE A 314 -21.41 12.83 28.15
CA PHE A 314 -22.85 12.60 28.30
C PHE A 314 -23.56 13.71 29.10
N LYS A 315 -22.84 14.49 29.91
CA LYS A 315 -23.41 15.47 30.85
C LYS A 315 -24.39 16.49 30.26
N PRO A 316 -24.29 16.94 29.00
CA PRO A 316 -25.25 17.89 28.42
C PRO A 316 -26.67 17.33 28.16
N PHE A 317 -26.87 16.01 28.16
CA PHE A 317 -28.17 15.36 27.96
C PHE A 317 -28.86 15.06 29.29
#